data_AF-A0A7M3ZCH8-F1
#
_entry.id   AF-A0A7M3ZCH8-F1
#
_cell.length_a   1.000
_cell.length_b   1.000
_cell.length_c   1.000
_cell.angle_alpha   90.00
_cell.angle_beta   90.00
_cell.angle_gamma   90.00
#
_symmetry.space_group_name_H-M   'P 1'
#
loop_
_entity.id
_entity.type
_entity.pdbx_description
1 polymer ?
#
loop_
_entity_poly.entity_id
_entity_poly.type
_entity_poly.pdbx_seq_one_letter_code
_entity_poly.pdbx_strand_id
1 'polypeptide(L)'
;MGDATTANGSSSAVKSDNSDTERQLAIASQDDDGIWRDSEGNPLPVSASDLERHAYCPLSWHLARSGVSGSGKAIELGHKKHKEIEIAMRNYRKRDIQARKEMVIWSWWFAVVVTLTLDTIVLFFVRNAMIAPEDVIFSDGDLIIFARYLILLALVWLCCAMVLLLLPWRKMLGSPFGFAQPPQPSEFDIEEIGLFYFESDDLDKGGWGVGGKIEFAVILGSLTIALHGFTLYYAIISPKLTSSILIIATIFWTLFAAGQLQRVLRASSDVEKHGDKLGIETGTSIVYNDDSKTSELLHDSKTGLRGRPDQIIIIENEIIPVEQKTGKIPKYPHFSHKLQLYAYLHLVSEITNNKTSYGILRYGDEDLHKIDWDEDSRAELMEHLKEVQRLMVEGGAERNHSRVGKCNSCSRKHRCPMPLT
;
A
#
# COMPACT_ATOMS: atom_id res chain seq x y z
N MET A 1 9.85 -19.51 -61.44
CA MET A 1 10.59 -18.33 -61.91
C MET A 1 10.60 -17.37 -60.73
N GLY A 2 11.63 -17.25 -59.92
CA GLY A 2 13.07 -17.40 -60.17
C GLY A 2 13.74 -16.07 -59.80
N ASP A 3 14.85 -16.17 -59.06
CA ASP A 3 15.75 -15.13 -58.52
C ASP A 3 15.27 -14.42 -57.24
N ALA A 4 15.83 -14.66 -56.04
CA ALA A 4 17.19 -14.87 -55.57
C ALA A 4 18.08 -13.62 -55.64
N THR A 5 18.35 -13.03 -54.47
CA THR A 5 19.58 -12.27 -54.21
C THR A 5 19.98 -12.44 -52.76
N THR A 6 21.19 -12.94 -52.58
CA THR A 6 21.92 -13.22 -51.35
C THR A 6 22.87 -12.08 -51.03
N ALA A 7 23.10 -11.80 -49.74
CA ALA A 7 24.41 -11.47 -49.12
C ALA A 7 24.18 -11.15 -47.63
N ASN A 8 24.73 -11.86 -46.64
CA ASN A 8 26.11 -12.14 -46.22
C ASN A 8 26.45 -11.31 -44.95
N GLY A 9 27.02 -11.95 -43.92
CA GLY A 9 27.43 -11.28 -42.67
C GLY A 9 27.39 -12.22 -41.46
N SER A 10 28.19 -13.28 -41.48
CA SER A 10 29.39 -13.44 -40.64
C SER A 10 29.13 -13.75 -39.16
N SER A 11 29.53 -14.97 -38.81
CA SER A 11 29.72 -15.52 -37.47
C SER A 11 30.52 -14.62 -36.53
N SER A 12 30.07 -14.53 -35.29
CA SER A 12 30.97 -14.44 -34.13
C SER A 12 30.42 -15.33 -33.02
N ALA A 13 30.80 -16.62 -33.10
CA ALA A 13 30.83 -17.47 -31.93
C ALA A 13 31.76 -16.81 -30.91
N VAL A 14 31.18 -16.22 -29.86
CA VAL A 14 31.95 -15.76 -28.71
C VAL A 14 32.45 -17.00 -28.00
N LYS A 15 33.72 -17.33 -28.25
CA LYS A 15 34.50 -18.25 -27.43
C LYS A 15 34.38 -17.76 -25.98
N SER A 16 33.79 -18.59 -25.13
CA SER A 16 33.88 -18.40 -23.69
C SER A 16 35.32 -18.74 -23.29
N ASP A 17 36.17 -17.71 -23.24
CA ASP A 17 37.46 -17.82 -22.60
C ASP A 17 37.24 -18.19 -21.14
N ASN A 18 37.91 -19.29 -20.76
CA ASN A 18 38.14 -19.70 -19.39
C ASN A 18 39.15 -18.68 -18.83
N SER A 19 38.67 -17.64 -18.13
CA SER A 19 39.51 -16.72 -17.38
C SER A 19 39.00 -16.61 -15.95
N ASP A 20 39.94 -16.68 -15.02
CA ASP A 20 39.76 -16.83 -13.59
C ASP A 20 38.72 -15.89 -12.98
N THR A 21 37.91 -16.46 -12.09
CA THR A 21 36.77 -15.81 -11.42
C THR A 21 37.25 -14.92 -10.27
N GLU A 22 38.10 -13.94 -10.56
CA GLU A 22 38.43 -12.85 -9.62
C GLU A 22 37.85 -11.54 -10.15
N ARG A 23 36.59 -11.27 -9.78
CA ARG A 23 36.06 -9.90 -9.86
C ARG A 23 36.81 -9.06 -8.82
N GLN A 24 37.31 -7.89 -9.25
CA GLN A 24 38.09 -6.97 -8.42
C GLN A 24 37.39 -6.66 -7.10
N LEU A 25 38.15 -6.77 -6.01
CA LEU A 25 37.80 -6.28 -4.69
C LEU A 25 37.40 -4.80 -4.77
N ALA A 26 36.42 -4.39 -3.97
CA ALA A 26 36.00 -3.00 -3.94
C ALA A 26 37.13 -2.12 -3.38
N ILE A 27 37.34 -0.94 -3.98
CA ILE A 27 38.27 0.06 -3.46
C ILE A 27 37.49 0.91 -2.46
N ALA A 28 37.69 0.65 -1.18
CA ALA A 28 37.05 1.37 -0.08
C ALA A 28 37.96 1.38 1.15
N SER A 29 37.74 2.33 2.05
CA SER A 29 38.42 2.41 3.35
C SER A 29 37.40 2.32 4.47
N GLN A 30 37.82 1.74 5.61
CA GLN A 30 37.01 1.69 6.81
C GLN A 30 37.04 3.06 7.51
N ASP A 31 35.85 3.56 7.84
CA ASP A 31 35.63 4.81 8.57
C ASP A 31 35.58 4.56 10.10
N ASP A 32 35.54 5.61 10.92
CA ASP A 32 35.59 5.53 12.39
C ASP A 32 34.39 4.76 13.00
N ASP A 33 33.26 4.73 12.29
CA ASP A 33 32.06 3.97 12.66
C ASP A 33 32.17 2.46 12.29
N GLY A 34 33.26 2.07 11.63
CA GLY A 34 33.54 0.71 11.15
C GLY A 34 32.87 0.35 9.83
N ILE A 35 32.18 1.29 9.17
CA ILE A 35 31.55 1.12 7.85
C ILE A 35 32.59 1.36 6.75
N TRP A 36 32.53 0.57 5.69
CA TRP A 36 33.43 0.74 4.55
C TRP A 36 32.81 1.68 3.52
N ARG A 37 33.55 2.73 3.15
CA ARG A 37 33.11 3.76 2.21
C ARG A 37 34.03 3.83 1.00
N ASP A 38 33.45 4.10 -0.18
CA ASP A 38 34.21 4.31 -1.41
C ASP A 38 34.93 5.67 -1.42
N SER A 39 35.63 5.99 -2.52
CA SER A 39 36.34 7.25 -2.69
C SER A 39 35.45 8.50 -2.66
N GLU A 40 34.15 8.35 -2.86
CA GLU A 40 33.16 9.42 -2.82
C GLU A 40 32.53 9.57 -1.42
N GLY A 41 32.88 8.70 -0.47
CA GLY A 41 32.33 8.68 0.88
C GLY A 41 31.01 7.91 1.01
N ASN A 42 30.56 7.23 -0.06
CA ASN A 42 29.33 6.45 -0.03
C ASN A 42 29.60 5.08 0.61
N PRO A 43 28.74 4.59 1.50
CA PRO A 43 28.92 3.27 2.09
C PRO A 43 28.72 2.17 1.06
N LEU A 44 29.50 1.09 1.19
CA LEU A 44 29.43 -0.03 0.28
C LEU A 44 28.05 -0.72 0.34
N PRO A 45 27.37 -0.92 -0.81
CA PRO A 45 25.99 -1.39 -0.81
C PRO A 45 25.88 -2.88 -0.46
N VAL A 46 25.08 -3.17 0.58
CA VAL A 46 24.79 -4.54 1.05
C VAL A 46 23.29 -4.78 0.99
N SER A 47 22.85 -5.80 0.26
CA SER A 47 21.43 -6.15 0.23
C SER A 47 21.02 -7.05 1.41
N ALA A 48 19.75 -6.99 1.83
CA ALA A 48 19.20 -7.93 2.81
C ALA A 48 19.43 -9.40 2.42
N SER A 49 19.34 -9.72 1.12
CA SER A 49 19.67 -11.05 0.59
C SER A 49 21.16 -11.39 0.64
N ASP A 50 22.07 -10.40 0.60
CA ASP A 50 23.50 -10.63 0.83
C ASP A 50 23.75 -11.10 2.26
N LEU A 51 23.13 -10.43 3.24
CA LEU A 51 23.19 -10.81 4.64
C LEU A 51 22.64 -12.22 4.88
N GLU A 52 21.47 -12.54 4.30
CA GLU A 52 20.89 -13.89 4.37
C GLU A 52 21.87 -14.96 3.87
N ARG A 53 22.45 -14.73 2.68
CA ARG A 53 23.37 -15.67 2.04
C ARG A 53 24.67 -15.80 2.81
N HIS A 54 25.20 -14.68 3.31
CA HIS A 54 26.41 -14.64 4.12
C HIS A 54 26.23 -15.43 5.41
N ALA A 55 25.15 -15.18 6.15
CA ALA A 55 24.81 -15.93 7.36
C ALA A 55 24.55 -17.43 7.08
N TYR A 56 24.02 -17.78 5.89
CA TYR A 56 23.91 -19.17 5.49
C TYR A 56 25.29 -19.83 5.34
N CYS A 57 26.17 -19.22 4.53
CA CYS A 57 27.57 -19.58 4.32
C CYS A 57 28.33 -18.45 3.57
N PRO A 58 29.39 -17.83 4.16
CA PRO A 58 30.13 -16.73 3.53
C PRO A 58 30.76 -17.11 2.20
N LEU A 59 31.30 -18.32 2.07
CA LEU A 59 31.83 -18.82 0.80
C LEU A 59 30.75 -18.93 -0.29
N SER A 60 29.51 -19.32 0.07
CA SER A 60 28.39 -19.36 -0.89
C SER A 60 27.94 -17.97 -1.31
N TRP A 61 27.95 -17.01 -0.38
CA TRP A 61 27.72 -15.59 -0.68
C TRP A 61 28.77 -15.03 -1.62
N HIS A 62 30.06 -15.29 -1.37
CA HIS A 62 31.16 -14.84 -2.23
C HIS A 62 31.01 -15.39 -3.65
N LEU A 63 30.74 -16.70 -3.81
CA LEU A 63 30.47 -17.29 -5.12
C LEU A 63 29.29 -16.62 -5.84
N ALA A 64 28.22 -16.28 -5.11
CA ALA A 64 27.08 -15.56 -5.69
C ALA A 64 27.47 -14.18 -6.23
N ARG A 65 28.30 -13.45 -5.48
CA ARG A 65 28.78 -12.11 -5.84
C ARG A 65 29.78 -12.13 -6.99
N SER A 66 30.57 -13.21 -7.09
CA SER A 66 31.47 -13.51 -8.21
C SER A 66 30.73 -13.98 -9.47
N GLY A 67 29.39 -14.02 -9.46
CA GLY A 67 28.56 -14.32 -10.64
C GLY A 67 28.16 -15.79 -10.78
N VAL A 68 28.48 -16.65 -9.82
CA VAL A 68 28.04 -18.06 -9.86
C VAL A 68 26.55 -18.14 -9.54
N SER A 69 25.76 -18.48 -10.55
CA SER A 69 24.33 -18.74 -10.39
C SER A 69 24.10 -19.96 -9.49
N GLY A 70 23.11 -19.88 -8.60
CA GLY A 70 22.64 -21.07 -7.90
C GLY A 70 21.92 -22.01 -8.87
N SER A 71 22.25 -23.29 -8.84
CA SER A 71 21.59 -24.33 -9.63
C SER A 71 20.83 -25.29 -8.72
N GLY A 72 19.64 -25.74 -9.13
CA GLY A 72 18.93 -26.84 -8.49
C GLY A 72 17.42 -26.68 -8.45
N LYS A 73 16.72 -27.82 -8.42
CA LYS A 73 15.24 -27.90 -8.41
C LYS A 73 14.58 -27.06 -7.31
N ALA A 74 15.25 -26.93 -6.15
CA ALA A 74 14.73 -26.15 -5.03
C ALA A 74 14.67 -24.63 -5.31
N ILE A 75 15.63 -24.08 -6.07
CA ILE A 75 15.64 -22.65 -6.43
C ILE A 75 14.56 -22.37 -7.46
N GLU A 76 14.48 -23.18 -8.51
CA GLU A 76 13.45 -23.03 -9.55
C GLU A 76 12.05 -23.13 -8.96
N LEU A 77 11.83 -24.09 -8.06
CA LEU A 77 10.57 -24.23 -7.33
C LEU A 77 10.31 -23.02 -6.42
N GLY A 78 11.33 -22.50 -5.73
CA GLY A 78 11.21 -21.30 -4.90
C GLY A 78 10.81 -20.06 -5.70
N HIS A 79 11.50 -19.78 -6.82
CA HIS A 79 11.15 -18.67 -7.72
C HIS A 79 9.72 -18.81 -8.26
N LYS A 80 9.31 -20.01 -8.66
CA LYS A 80 7.95 -20.27 -9.13
C LYS A 80 6.93 -20.00 -8.03
N LYS A 81 7.15 -20.48 -6.82
CA LYS A 81 6.26 -20.24 -5.66
C LYS A 81 6.17 -18.76 -5.30
N HIS A 82 7.29 -18.03 -5.23
CA HIS A 82 7.26 -16.58 -4.97
C HIS A 82 6.48 -15.83 -6.04
N LYS A 83 6.66 -16.18 -7.32
CA LYS A 83 5.88 -15.57 -8.41
C LYS A 83 4.39 -15.88 -8.32
N GLU A 84 4.01 -17.10 -7.92
CA GLU A 84 2.61 -17.49 -7.69
C GLU A 84 2.01 -16.69 -6.53
N ILE A 85 2.73 -16.53 -5.43
CA ILE A 85 2.32 -15.74 -4.26
C ILE A 85 2.17 -14.26 -4.65
N GLU A 86 3.15 -13.69 -5.36
CA GLU A 86 3.11 -12.29 -5.84
C GLU A 86 1.86 -12.03 -6.69
N ILE A 87 1.56 -12.93 -7.63
CA ILE A 87 0.36 -12.84 -8.47
C ILE A 87 -0.92 -12.96 -7.62
N ALA A 88 -0.97 -13.92 -6.69
CA ALA A 88 -2.11 -14.11 -5.80
C ALA A 88 -2.36 -12.88 -4.92
N MET A 89 -1.29 -12.30 -4.38
CA MET A 89 -1.32 -11.11 -3.53
C MET A 89 -1.78 -9.87 -4.31
N ARG A 90 -1.26 -9.65 -5.51
CA ARG A 90 -1.70 -8.56 -6.40
C ARG A 90 -3.18 -8.67 -6.73
N ASN A 91 -3.68 -9.89 -6.97
CA ASN A 91 -5.09 -10.13 -7.21
C ASN A 91 -5.96 -9.90 -5.96
N TYR A 92 -5.48 -10.29 -4.78
CA TYR A 92 -6.13 -10.01 -3.51
C TYR A 92 -6.27 -8.50 -3.29
N ARG A 93 -5.19 -7.73 -3.42
CA ARG A 93 -5.20 -6.26 -3.25
C ARG A 93 -6.23 -5.58 -4.15
N LYS A 94 -6.30 -5.96 -5.43
CA LYS A 94 -7.30 -5.41 -6.37
C LYS A 94 -8.73 -5.66 -5.90
N ARG A 95 -9.02 -6.87 -5.41
CA ARG A 95 -10.35 -7.24 -4.92
C ARG A 95 -10.69 -6.54 -3.61
N ASP A 96 -9.72 -6.41 -2.71
CA ASP A 96 -9.84 -5.74 -1.43
C ASP A 96 -10.11 -4.22 -1.60
N ILE A 97 -9.34 -3.53 -2.45
CA ILE A 97 -9.59 -2.13 -2.82
C ILE A 97 -10.98 -1.98 -3.45
N GLN A 98 -11.36 -2.89 -4.36
CA GLN A 98 -12.67 -2.87 -4.99
C GLN A 98 -13.81 -3.05 -3.96
N ALA A 99 -13.66 -3.98 -3.00
CA ALA A 99 -14.65 -4.21 -1.95
C ALA A 99 -14.78 -2.99 -1.03
N ARG A 100 -13.67 -2.36 -0.64
CA ARG A 100 -13.70 -1.10 0.12
C ARG A 100 -14.37 0.03 -0.66
N LYS A 101 -14.10 0.18 -1.96
CA LYS A 101 -14.77 1.16 -2.83
C LYS A 101 -16.28 0.92 -2.85
N GLU A 102 -16.71 -0.33 -3.00
CA GLU A 102 -18.13 -0.68 -2.99
C GLU A 102 -18.78 -0.43 -1.62
N MET A 103 -18.05 -0.65 -0.52
CA MET A 103 -18.52 -0.35 0.85
C MET A 103 -18.70 1.16 1.08
N VAL A 104 -17.77 1.98 0.61
CA VAL A 104 -17.89 3.44 0.64
C VAL A 104 -19.06 3.90 -0.22
N ILE A 105 -19.23 3.36 -1.43
CA ILE A 105 -20.39 3.69 -2.27
C ILE A 105 -21.69 3.32 -1.54
N TRP A 106 -21.76 2.13 -0.94
CA TRP A 106 -22.94 1.68 -0.19
C TRP A 106 -23.30 2.61 0.99
N SER A 107 -22.32 3.05 1.78
CA SER A 107 -22.59 3.93 2.93
C SER A 107 -23.25 5.24 2.51
N TRP A 108 -22.97 5.73 1.30
CA TRP A 108 -23.61 6.90 0.71
C TRP A 108 -25.04 6.64 0.26
N TRP A 109 -25.31 5.50 -0.39
CA TRP A 109 -26.69 5.10 -0.68
C TRP A 109 -27.51 4.97 0.61
N PHE A 110 -26.90 4.43 1.67
CA PHE A 110 -27.52 4.34 2.98
C PHE A 110 -27.73 5.72 3.63
N ALA A 111 -26.79 6.66 3.51
CA ALA A 111 -26.96 8.03 3.99
C ALA A 111 -28.17 8.74 3.35
N VAL A 112 -28.45 8.48 2.06
CA VAL A 112 -29.68 8.97 1.43
C VAL A 112 -30.93 8.34 2.06
N VAL A 113 -30.92 7.03 2.34
CA VAL A 113 -32.04 6.37 3.05
C VAL A 113 -32.29 7.02 4.41
N VAL A 114 -31.23 7.25 5.20
CA VAL A 114 -31.33 7.92 6.50
C VAL A 114 -31.90 9.33 6.34
N THR A 115 -31.43 10.10 5.36
CA THR A 115 -31.89 11.46 5.08
C THR A 115 -33.38 11.49 4.72
N LEU A 116 -33.82 10.66 3.76
CA LEU A 116 -35.24 10.59 3.37
C LEU A 116 -36.14 10.11 4.52
N THR A 117 -35.63 9.23 5.38
CA THR A 117 -36.33 8.77 6.58
C THR A 117 -36.49 9.91 7.58
N LEU A 118 -35.43 10.68 7.83
CA LEU A 118 -35.46 11.87 8.68
C LEU A 118 -36.43 12.92 8.12
N ASP A 119 -36.40 13.19 6.81
CA ASP A 119 -37.35 14.10 6.17
C ASP A 119 -38.80 13.63 6.36
N THR A 120 -39.06 12.33 6.22
CA THR A 120 -40.39 11.76 6.43
C THR A 120 -40.86 11.95 7.87
N ILE A 121 -39.96 11.71 8.83
CA ILE A 121 -40.22 11.90 10.27
C ILE A 121 -40.49 13.37 10.57
N VAL A 122 -39.63 14.28 10.10
CA VAL A 122 -39.77 15.73 10.29
C VAL A 122 -41.10 16.21 9.72
N LEU A 123 -41.44 15.83 8.49
CA LEU A 123 -42.72 16.23 7.87
C LEU A 123 -43.93 15.65 8.61
N PHE A 124 -43.84 14.43 9.13
CA PHE A 124 -44.90 13.84 9.96
C PHE A 124 -45.10 14.61 11.26
N PHE A 125 -44.02 14.94 11.98
CA PHE A 125 -44.09 15.69 13.23
C PHE A 125 -44.53 17.14 13.02
N VAL A 126 -44.00 17.83 12.01
CA VAL A 126 -44.42 19.20 11.66
C VAL A 126 -45.91 19.21 11.34
N ARG A 127 -46.41 18.23 10.59
CA ARG A 127 -47.85 18.13 10.29
C ARG A 127 -48.69 17.81 11.53
N ASN A 128 -48.22 16.95 12.43
CA ASN A 128 -48.99 16.61 13.63
C ASN A 128 -48.95 17.72 14.68
N ALA A 129 -47.85 18.47 14.78
CA ALA A 129 -47.73 19.67 15.61
C ALA A 129 -48.68 20.80 15.13
N MET A 130 -49.02 20.84 13.84
CA MET A 130 -50.07 21.75 13.33
C MET A 130 -51.50 21.37 13.77
N ILE A 131 -51.72 20.14 14.24
CA ILE A 131 -53.07 19.62 14.57
C ILE A 131 -53.38 19.73 16.07
N ALA A 132 -52.37 19.84 16.94
CA ALA A 132 -52.55 20.02 18.39
C ALA A 132 -52.65 21.52 18.75
N PRO A 133 -53.80 22.03 19.24
CA PRO A 133 -54.06 23.48 19.32
C PRO A 133 -53.25 24.25 20.39
N GLU A 134 -52.65 23.58 21.36
CA GLU A 134 -52.10 24.26 22.54
C GLU A 134 -50.61 24.62 22.44
N ASP A 135 -49.85 24.00 21.52
CA ASP A 135 -48.40 24.25 21.34
C ASP A 135 -47.99 24.25 19.84
N VAL A 136 -48.47 25.23 19.05
CA VAL A 136 -48.04 25.40 17.65
C VAL A 136 -46.61 25.95 17.62
N ILE A 137 -45.63 25.09 17.37
CA ILE A 137 -44.19 25.46 17.33
C ILE A 137 -43.83 26.23 16.03
N PHE A 138 -44.49 25.95 14.90
CA PHE A 138 -44.27 26.61 13.61
C PHE A 138 -45.57 26.76 12.83
N SER A 139 -45.83 27.95 12.25
CA SER A 139 -46.96 28.16 11.34
C SER A 139 -46.62 27.75 9.89
N ASP A 140 -47.64 27.54 9.05
CA ASP A 140 -47.45 27.32 7.60
C ASP A 140 -46.60 28.44 6.95
N GLY A 141 -46.81 29.69 7.40
CA GLY A 141 -46.06 30.84 6.94
C GLY A 141 -44.56 30.74 7.28
N ASP A 142 -44.23 30.32 8.50
CA ASP A 142 -42.85 30.14 8.95
C ASP A 142 -42.15 29.04 8.12
N LEU A 143 -42.86 27.95 7.84
CA LEU A 143 -42.31 26.83 7.08
C LEU A 143 -42.05 27.19 5.61
N ILE A 144 -42.92 28.01 4.99
CA ILE A 144 -42.69 28.59 3.66
C ILE A 144 -41.46 29.49 3.68
N ILE A 145 -41.28 30.29 4.74
CA ILE A 145 -40.11 31.16 4.90
C ILE A 145 -38.83 30.31 5.01
N PHE A 146 -38.82 29.24 5.82
CA PHE A 146 -37.70 28.30 5.91
C PHE A 146 -37.38 27.66 4.56
N ALA A 147 -38.38 27.18 3.82
CA ALA A 147 -38.16 26.60 2.50
C ALA A 147 -37.52 27.59 1.51
N ARG A 148 -37.95 28.85 1.53
CA ARG A 148 -37.33 29.92 0.73
C ARG A 148 -35.90 30.18 1.13
N TYR A 149 -35.59 30.23 2.43
CA TYR A 149 -34.23 30.39 2.91
C TYR A 149 -33.31 29.25 2.48
N LEU A 150 -33.79 27.99 2.50
CA LEU A 150 -33.02 26.85 2.00
C LEU A 150 -32.73 26.97 0.50
N ILE A 151 -33.72 27.35 -0.31
CA ILE A 151 -33.53 27.55 -1.76
C ILE A 151 -32.55 28.71 -2.04
N LEU A 152 -32.66 29.82 -1.31
CA LEU A 152 -31.73 30.94 -1.43
C LEU A 152 -30.31 30.54 -1.00
N LEU A 153 -30.18 29.79 0.10
CA LEU A 153 -28.91 29.26 0.57
C LEU A 153 -28.28 28.32 -0.47
N ALA A 154 -29.06 27.44 -1.09
CA ALA A 154 -28.60 26.60 -2.18
C ALA A 154 -28.09 27.41 -3.37
N LEU A 155 -28.77 28.50 -3.74
CA LEU A 155 -28.33 29.41 -4.80
C LEU A 155 -27.01 30.10 -4.45
N VAL A 156 -26.85 30.56 -3.20
CA VAL A 156 -25.59 31.14 -2.71
C VAL A 156 -24.44 30.13 -2.82
N TRP A 157 -24.66 28.89 -2.39
CA TRP A 157 -23.66 27.82 -2.51
C TRP A 157 -23.36 27.43 -3.95
N LEU A 158 -24.36 27.44 -4.84
CA LEU A 158 -24.16 27.20 -6.27
C LEU A 158 -23.33 28.32 -6.93
N CYS A 159 -23.60 29.58 -6.58
CA CYS A 159 -22.77 30.69 -7.02
C CYS A 159 -21.34 30.57 -6.48
N CYS A 160 -21.18 30.19 -5.21
CA CYS A 160 -19.87 29.92 -4.62
C CYS A 160 -19.14 28.80 -5.36
N ALA A 161 -19.81 27.68 -5.66
CA ALA A 161 -19.26 26.58 -6.45
C ALA A 161 -18.83 27.04 -7.85
N MET A 162 -19.63 27.87 -8.51
CA MET A 162 -19.29 28.42 -9.82
C MET A 162 -18.04 29.32 -9.74
N VAL A 163 -17.94 30.14 -8.70
CA VAL A 163 -16.73 30.94 -8.44
C VAL A 163 -15.51 30.06 -8.19
N LEU A 164 -15.66 28.98 -7.41
CA LEU A 164 -14.59 28.01 -7.13
C LEU A 164 -14.14 27.26 -8.40
N LEU A 165 -15.05 26.95 -9.33
CA LEU A 165 -14.69 26.33 -10.61
C LEU A 165 -14.02 27.30 -11.58
N LEU A 166 -14.47 28.55 -11.59
CA LEU A 166 -14.00 29.56 -12.52
C LEU A 166 -12.67 30.18 -12.07
N LEU A 167 -12.45 30.38 -10.78
CA LEU A 167 -11.23 30.99 -10.26
C LEU A 167 -10.16 29.93 -9.97
N PRO A 168 -8.87 30.19 -10.27
CA PRO A 168 -7.76 29.36 -9.84
C PRO A 168 -7.44 29.58 -8.35
N TRP A 169 -8.45 29.48 -7.49
CA TRP A 169 -8.39 29.83 -6.06
C TRP A 169 -7.29 29.05 -5.32
N ARG A 170 -7.04 27.80 -5.75
CA ARG A 170 -5.97 26.92 -5.24
C ARG A 170 -4.57 27.52 -5.42
N LYS A 171 -4.34 28.22 -6.54
CA LYS A 171 -3.08 28.94 -6.81
C LYS A 171 -3.04 30.30 -6.12
N MET A 172 -4.18 30.96 -5.99
CA MET A 172 -4.28 32.30 -5.39
C MET A 172 -4.05 32.32 -3.88
N LEU A 173 -4.40 31.25 -3.17
CA LEU A 173 -4.37 31.23 -1.70
C LEU A 173 -2.97 31.19 -1.08
N GLY A 174 -1.92 30.75 -1.80
CA GLY A 174 -0.51 30.89 -1.41
C GLY A 174 -0.11 30.38 0.00
N SER A 175 1.18 30.28 0.30
CA SER A 175 1.63 29.98 1.69
C SER A 175 1.30 31.17 2.61
N PRO A 176 0.78 30.97 3.85
CA PRO A 176 0.80 29.75 4.67
C PRO A 176 -0.48 28.89 4.65
N PHE A 177 -1.45 29.22 3.80
CA PHE A 177 -2.77 28.54 3.75
C PHE A 177 -2.98 27.66 2.50
N GLY A 178 -2.02 27.66 1.57
CA GLY A 178 -2.11 27.01 0.27
C GLY A 178 -1.73 25.54 0.32
N PHE A 179 -2.53 24.70 -0.35
CA PHE A 179 -2.33 23.26 -0.55
C PHE A 179 -1.06 22.86 -1.34
N ALA A 180 -0.05 23.74 -1.43
CA ALA A 180 1.33 23.29 -1.55
C ALA A 180 1.72 22.66 -0.21
N GLN A 181 1.06 21.57 0.17
CA GLN A 181 1.54 20.72 1.23
C GLN A 181 2.93 20.25 0.78
N PRO A 182 3.94 20.26 1.67
CA PRO A 182 5.16 19.54 1.37
C PRO A 182 4.75 18.13 0.92
N PRO A 183 5.39 17.56 -0.11
CA PRO A 183 5.07 16.20 -0.54
C PRO A 183 5.05 15.32 0.71
N GLN A 184 3.88 14.76 1.03
CA GLN A 184 3.77 13.76 2.07
C GLN A 184 4.70 12.62 1.63
N PRO A 185 5.57 12.10 2.51
CA PRO A 185 6.41 10.97 2.14
C PRO A 185 5.49 9.83 1.69
N SER A 186 5.51 9.55 0.39
CA SER A 186 4.65 8.57 -0.29
C SER A 186 4.95 7.13 0.11
N GLU A 187 5.87 6.91 1.05
CA GLU A 187 6.43 5.61 1.38
C GLU A 187 5.42 4.70 2.08
N PHE A 188 4.37 5.26 2.69
CA PHE A 188 3.29 4.52 3.35
C PHE A 188 1.90 5.11 3.10
N ASP A 189 1.69 5.72 1.94
CA ASP A 189 0.38 6.27 1.61
C ASP A 189 -0.63 5.11 1.53
N ILE A 190 -1.42 4.98 2.59
CA ILE A 190 -2.63 4.17 2.56
C ILE A 190 -3.46 4.84 1.49
N GLU A 191 -3.70 4.14 0.38
CA GLU A 191 -4.58 4.59 -0.69
C GLU A 191 -5.91 4.97 -0.01
N GLU A 192 -6.08 6.27 0.30
CA GLU A 192 -7.28 6.77 0.96
C GLU A 192 -8.35 6.54 -0.08
N ILE A 193 -9.16 5.50 0.15
CA ILE A 193 -10.33 5.21 -0.68
C ILE A 193 -11.39 6.25 -0.30
N GLY A 194 -11.09 7.50 -0.67
CA GLY A 194 -11.98 8.61 -0.57
C GLY A 194 -13.04 8.48 -1.65
N LEU A 195 -14.26 8.87 -1.29
CA LEU A 195 -15.43 8.87 -2.16
C LEU A 195 -15.23 9.65 -3.49
N PHE A 196 -14.32 10.62 -3.49
CA PHE A 196 -14.14 11.57 -4.58
C PHE A 196 -12.79 11.34 -5.29
N TYR A 197 -12.70 10.33 -6.14
CA TYR A 197 -11.58 10.17 -7.08
C TYR A 197 -11.70 11.14 -8.28
N PHE A 198 -12.00 12.41 -7.99
CA PHE A 198 -12.09 13.48 -9.00
C PHE A 198 -10.84 14.38 -9.01
N GLU A 199 -9.96 14.23 -8.03
CA GLU A 199 -8.66 14.91 -8.03
C GLU A 199 -7.70 14.08 -8.89
N SER A 200 -7.21 14.64 -9.99
CA SER A 200 -6.11 14.02 -10.74
C SER A 200 -4.81 14.13 -9.95
N ASP A 201 -4.00 13.07 -9.93
CA ASP A 201 -2.66 13.05 -9.29
C ASP A 201 -1.69 14.14 -9.81
N ASP A 202 -2.03 14.83 -10.91
CA ASP A 202 -1.34 16.02 -11.38
C ASP A 202 -1.76 17.26 -10.56
N LEU A 203 -1.03 17.50 -9.47
CA LEU A 203 -1.13 18.72 -8.64
C LEU A 203 -0.97 20.03 -9.45
N ASP A 204 -0.32 19.98 -10.61
CA ASP A 204 -0.10 21.15 -11.48
C ASP A 204 -1.30 21.56 -12.34
N LYS A 205 -2.36 20.73 -12.40
CA LYS A 205 -3.58 21.02 -13.16
C LYS A 205 -4.58 21.90 -12.40
N GLY A 206 -4.16 22.69 -11.42
CA GLY A 206 -4.97 23.80 -10.89
C GLY A 206 -5.15 24.91 -11.95
N GLY A 207 -6.05 24.72 -12.90
CA GLY A 207 -6.35 25.64 -14.00
C GLY A 207 -7.78 26.20 -13.93
N TRP A 208 -8.11 27.11 -14.83
CA TRP A 208 -9.48 27.61 -15.01
C TRP A 208 -10.40 26.45 -15.40
N GLY A 209 -11.48 26.22 -14.66
CA GLY A 209 -12.44 25.15 -14.95
C GLY A 209 -12.05 23.75 -14.49
N VAL A 210 -11.05 23.62 -13.61
CA VAL A 210 -10.66 22.32 -13.05
C VAL A 210 -11.37 22.09 -11.71
N GLY A 211 -12.26 21.10 -11.68
CA GLY A 211 -12.98 20.69 -10.47
C GLY A 211 -12.23 19.62 -9.68
N GLY A 212 -12.16 19.78 -8.36
CA GLY A 212 -11.64 18.78 -7.43
C GLY A 212 -12.70 18.34 -6.40
N LYS A 213 -12.25 17.70 -5.31
CA LYS A 213 -13.14 17.13 -4.28
C LYS A 213 -14.06 18.17 -3.64
N ILE A 214 -13.52 19.37 -3.36
CA ILE A 214 -14.23 20.46 -2.68
C ILE A 214 -15.32 21.03 -3.59
N GLU A 215 -14.99 21.32 -4.85
CA GLU A 215 -15.95 21.86 -5.82
C GLU A 215 -17.12 20.89 -6.03
N PHE A 216 -16.82 19.60 -6.18
CA PHE A 216 -17.85 18.57 -6.28
C PHE A 216 -18.73 18.51 -5.02
N ALA A 217 -18.12 18.52 -3.83
CA ALA A 217 -18.86 18.46 -2.56
C ALA A 217 -19.77 19.68 -2.37
N VAL A 218 -19.30 20.89 -2.71
CA VAL A 218 -20.12 22.11 -2.63
C VAL A 218 -21.27 22.07 -3.63
N ILE A 219 -21.04 21.58 -4.86
CA ILE A 219 -22.11 21.41 -5.86
C ILE A 219 -23.14 20.41 -5.36
N LEU A 220 -22.71 19.22 -4.95
CA LEU A 220 -23.59 18.17 -4.45
C LEU A 220 -24.39 18.67 -3.24
N GLY A 221 -23.74 19.32 -2.29
CA GLY A 221 -24.38 19.91 -1.11
C GLY A 221 -25.41 20.97 -1.49
N SER A 222 -25.11 21.87 -2.44
CA SER A 222 -26.05 22.88 -2.92
C SER A 222 -27.30 22.25 -3.53
N LEU A 223 -27.15 21.19 -4.34
CA LEU A 223 -28.26 20.46 -4.93
C LEU A 223 -29.11 19.75 -3.87
N THR A 224 -28.46 19.14 -2.87
CA THR A 224 -29.13 18.52 -1.73
C THR A 224 -29.96 19.55 -0.96
N ILE A 225 -29.39 20.71 -0.60
CA ILE A 225 -30.13 21.78 0.11
C ILE A 225 -31.32 22.26 -0.72
N ALA A 226 -31.13 22.46 -2.03
CA ALA A 226 -32.22 22.86 -2.92
C ALA A 226 -33.36 21.83 -2.90
N LEU A 227 -33.03 20.54 -3.00
CA LEU A 227 -34.02 19.46 -2.98
C LEU A 227 -34.82 19.43 -1.68
N HIS A 228 -34.18 19.65 -0.53
CA HIS A 228 -34.86 19.71 0.76
C HIS A 228 -35.78 20.94 0.86
N GLY A 229 -35.31 22.10 0.39
CA GLY A 229 -36.13 23.31 0.30
C GLY A 229 -37.37 23.13 -0.58
N PHE A 230 -37.22 22.52 -1.76
CA PHE A 230 -38.35 22.18 -2.63
C PHE A 230 -39.30 21.17 -1.97
N THR A 231 -38.77 20.12 -1.38
CA THR A 231 -39.57 19.09 -0.69
C THR A 231 -40.40 19.71 0.43
N LEU A 232 -39.81 20.60 1.22
CA LEU A 232 -40.50 21.31 2.29
C LEU A 232 -41.59 22.24 1.75
N TYR A 233 -41.30 23.02 0.71
CA TYR A 233 -42.27 23.91 0.07
C TYR A 233 -43.49 23.14 -0.48
N TYR A 234 -43.24 22.06 -1.23
CA TYR A 234 -44.29 21.22 -1.79
C TYR A 234 -45.03 20.39 -0.74
N ALA A 235 -44.41 20.07 0.40
CA ALA A 235 -45.09 19.41 1.51
C ALA A 235 -46.24 20.27 2.07
N ILE A 236 -46.16 21.59 1.97
CA ILE A 236 -47.21 22.53 2.39
C ILE A 236 -48.30 22.63 1.32
N ILE A 237 -47.92 22.78 0.05
CA ILE A 237 -48.86 22.97 -1.07
C ILE A 237 -49.62 21.68 -1.41
N SER A 238 -48.95 20.54 -1.37
CA SER A 238 -49.50 19.25 -1.81
C SER A 238 -49.03 18.13 -0.87
N PRO A 239 -49.43 18.15 0.41
CA PRO A 239 -48.91 17.26 1.45
C PRO A 239 -49.08 15.79 1.12
N LYS A 240 -50.25 15.40 0.60
CA LYS A 240 -50.55 14.00 0.23
C LYS A 240 -49.59 13.51 -0.86
N LEU A 241 -49.41 14.29 -1.91
CA LEU A 241 -48.54 13.94 -3.03
C LEU A 241 -47.08 13.86 -2.58
N THR A 242 -46.59 14.87 -1.86
CA THR A 242 -45.20 14.92 -1.39
C THR A 242 -44.89 13.79 -0.42
N SER A 243 -45.75 13.53 0.57
CA SER A 243 -45.55 12.41 1.51
C SER A 243 -45.57 11.06 0.77
N SER A 244 -46.47 10.85 -0.20
CA SER A 244 -46.50 9.62 -0.98
C SER A 244 -45.24 9.43 -1.83
N ILE A 245 -44.77 10.48 -2.52
CA ILE A 245 -43.52 10.45 -3.30
C ILE A 245 -42.33 10.13 -2.39
N LEU A 246 -42.23 10.79 -1.23
CA LEU A 246 -41.13 10.60 -0.30
C LEU A 246 -41.11 9.16 0.24
N ILE A 247 -42.25 8.61 0.65
CA ILE A 247 -42.35 7.22 1.11
C ILE A 247 -41.94 6.23 0.01
N ILE A 248 -42.43 6.42 -1.22
CA ILE A 248 -42.07 5.57 -2.37
C ILE A 248 -40.57 5.66 -2.65
N ALA A 249 -40.01 6.87 -2.64
CA ALA A 249 -38.58 7.09 -2.82
C ALA A 249 -37.75 6.41 -1.72
N THR A 250 -38.15 6.56 -0.44
CA THR A 250 -37.49 5.91 0.70
C THR A 250 -37.52 4.40 0.57
N ILE A 251 -38.67 3.79 0.26
CA ILE A 251 -38.79 2.33 0.08
C ILE A 251 -37.91 1.86 -1.07
N PHE A 252 -37.98 2.54 -2.23
CA PHE A 252 -37.18 2.20 -3.40
C PHE A 252 -35.67 2.30 -3.10
N TRP A 253 -35.23 3.38 -2.45
CA TRP A 253 -33.82 3.57 -2.10
C TRP A 253 -33.36 2.59 -1.02
N THR A 254 -34.23 2.21 -0.09
CA THR A 254 -33.95 1.18 0.93
C THR A 254 -33.72 -0.18 0.27
N LEU A 255 -34.59 -0.58 -0.67
CA LEU A 255 -34.43 -1.82 -1.41
C LEU A 255 -33.14 -1.82 -2.25
N PHE A 256 -32.85 -0.69 -2.91
CA PHE A 256 -31.62 -0.52 -3.67
C PHE A 256 -30.36 -0.60 -2.78
N ALA A 257 -30.34 0.10 -1.65
CA ALA A 257 -29.24 0.08 -0.69
C ALA A 257 -29.07 -1.32 -0.06
N ALA A 258 -30.16 -2.05 0.21
CA ALA A 258 -30.10 -3.43 0.69
C ALA A 258 -29.52 -4.40 -0.35
N GLY A 259 -29.91 -4.27 -1.62
CA GLY A 259 -29.32 -5.06 -2.71
C GLY A 259 -27.83 -4.79 -2.90
N GLN A 260 -27.43 -3.53 -2.81
CA GLN A 260 -26.02 -3.13 -2.84
C GLN A 260 -25.26 -3.64 -1.61
N LEU A 261 -25.84 -3.58 -0.41
CA LEU A 261 -25.24 -4.15 0.80
C LEU A 261 -24.97 -5.64 0.64
N GLN A 262 -25.92 -6.39 0.08
CA GLN A 262 -25.74 -7.82 -0.16
C GLN A 262 -24.55 -8.10 -1.09
N ARG A 263 -24.36 -7.27 -2.13
CA ARG A 263 -23.20 -7.37 -3.02
C ARG A 263 -21.90 -7.08 -2.28
N VAL A 264 -21.86 -5.99 -1.50
CA VAL A 264 -20.70 -5.59 -0.68
C VAL A 264 -20.32 -6.68 0.32
N LEU A 265 -21.29 -7.22 1.06
CA LEU A 265 -21.03 -8.26 2.06
C LEU A 265 -20.49 -9.55 1.43
N ARG A 266 -20.99 -9.93 0.24
CA ARG A 266 -20.44 -11.07 -0.52
C ARG A 266 -19.02 -10.80 -0.99
N ALA A 267 -18.76 -9.62 -1.55
CA ALA A 267 -17.43 -9.23 -1.99
C ALA A 267 -16.44 -9.18 -0.83
N SER A 268 -16.84 -8.60 0.31
CA SER A 268 -16.03 -8.53 1.53
C SER A 268 -15.76 -9.91 2.12
N SER A 269 -16.76 -10.79 2.20
CA SER A 269 -16.58 -12.16 2.68
C SER A 269 -15.67 -12.98 1.74
N ASP A 270 -15.77 -12.76 0.43
CA ASP A 270 -14.86 -13.39 -0.52
C ASP A 270 -13.42 -12.89 -0.33
N VAL A 271 -13.22 -11.59 -0.12
CA VAL A 271 -11.89 -11.03 0.18
C VAL A 271 -11.33 -11.66 1.45
N GLU A 272 -12.12 -11.70 2.53
CA GLU A 272 -11.72 -12.32 3.80
C GLU A 272 -11.27 -13.78 3.62
N LYS A 273 -12.07 -14.61 2.95
CA LYS A 273 -11.71 -16.02 2.68
C LYS A 273 -10.45 -16.19 1.82
N HIS A 274 -10.18 -15.26 0.90
CA HIS A 274 -8.95 -15.28 0.12
C HIS A 274 -7.77 -14.74 0.94
N GLY A 275 -8.02 -13.82 1.87
CA GLY A 275 -7.07 -13.32 2.85
C GLY A 275 -6.59 -14.43 3.79
N ASP A 276 -7.51 -15.23 4.35
CA ASP A 276 -7.17 -16.38 5.21
C ASP A 276 -6.23 -17.36 4.53
N LYS A 277 -6.47 -17.68 3.25
CA LYS A 277 -5.60 -18.56 2.44
C LYS A 277 -4.21 -17.97 2.22
N LEU A 278 -4.11 -16.64 2.24
CA LEU A 278 -2.87 -15.90 2.18
C LEU A 278 -2.35 -15.56 3.59
N GLY A 279 -2.91 -16.11 4.66
CA GLY A 279 -2.63 -15.81 6.08
C GLY A 279 -2.65 -14.32 6.42
N ILE A 280 -3.63 -13.61 5.88
CA ILE A 280 -3.92 -12.21 6.15
C ILE A 280 -5.05 -12.19 7.18
N GLU A 281 -4.75 -11.78 8.42
CA GLU A 281 -5.76 -11.68 9.48
C GLU A 281 -6.72 -10.50 9.26
N THR A 282 -7.98 -10.67 9.68
CA THR A 282 -9.05 -9.68 9.58
C THR A 282 -8.72 -8.41 10.38
N GLY A 283 -8.79 -7.24 9.73
CA GLY A 283 -8.49 -5.94 10.36
C GLY A 283 -7.05 -5.46 10.17
N THR A 284 -6.19 -6.25 9.52
CA THR A 284 -4.83 -5.83 9.16
C THR A 284 -4.87 -5.00 7.87
N SER A 285 -4.47 -3.73 7.92
CA SER A 285 -4.23 -2.97 6.69
C SER A 285 -2.88 -3.38 6.14
N ILE A 286 -2.89 -4.18 5.06
CA ILE A 286 -1.68 -4.55 4.35
C ILE A 286 -1.37 -3.47 3.32
N VAL A 287 -0.27 -2.78 3.53
CA VAL A 287 0.27 -1.85 2.54
C VAL A 287 1.24 -2.64 1.67
N TYR A 288 0.77 -3.05 0.50
CA TYR A 288 1.62 -3.69 -0.49
C TYR A 288 2.06 -2.67 -1.54
N ASN A 289 3.35 -2.33 -1.56
CA ASN A 289 3.96 -1.39 -2.50
C ASN A 289 4.21 -2.04 -3.88
N ASP A 290 3.25 -1.87 -4.81
CA ASP A 290 3.38 -2.29 -6.22
C ASP A 290 2.82 -1.27 -7.22
N ASP A 291 2.44 -0.07 -6.76
CA ASP A 291 2.22 1.03 -7.70
C ASP A 291 3.56 1.66 -8.01
N SER A 292 3.80 1.93 -9.29
CA SER A 292 5.09 2.30 -9.91
C SER A 292 5.78 3.57 -9.36
N LYS A 293 5.33 4.12 -8.24
CA LYS A 293 5.97 5.22 -7.50
C LYS A 293 6.55 4.80 -6.14
N THR A 294 6.23 3.62 -5.61
CA THR A 294 6.65 3.19 -4.26
C THR A 294 7.23 1.77 -4.21
N SER A 295 7.53 1.16 -5.37
CA SER A 295 8.45 0.01 -5.50
C SER A 295 9.91 0.41 -5.19
N GLU A 296 10.12 1.40 -4.32
CA GLU A 296 11.46 1.85 -3.98
C GLU A 296 12.10 0.80 -3.09
N LEU A 297 13.18 0.23 -3.61
CA LEU A 297 14.18 -0.47 -2.84
C LEU A 297 14.50 0.38 -1.61
N LEU A 298 14.08 -0.06 -0.43
CA LEU A 298 14.38 0.67 0.80
C LEU A 298 15.89 0.72 0.95
N HIS A 299 16.42 1.91 1.24
CA HIS A 299 17.85 2.15 1.29
C HIS A 299 18.21 3.07 2.44
N ASP A 300 19.15 2.61 3.27
CA ASP A 300 19.78 3.43 4.30
C ASP A 300 21.10 3.97 3.76
N SER A 301 21.12 5.26 3.45
CA SER A 301 22.29 5.98 2.94
C SER A 301 23.46 6.07 3.93
N LYS A 302 23.24 5.84 5.23
CA LYS A 302 24.31 5.90 6.25
C LYS A 302 25.15 4.63 6.24
N THR A 303 24.48 3.47 6.16
CA THR A 303 25.10 2.15 6.28
C THR A 303 25.31 1.46 4.92
N GLY A 304 24.60 1.88 3.87
CA GLY A 304 24.58 1.22 2.56
C GLY A 304 23.67 0.00 2.51
N LEU A 305 22.89 -0.25 3.57
CA LEU A 305 21.93 -1.33 3.62
C LEU A 305 20.77 -1.06 2.65
N ARG A 306 20.36 -2.09 1.91
CA ARG A 306 19.22 -2.01 1.00
C ARG A 306 18.39 -3.29 1.00
N GLY A 307 17.10 -3.16 0.75
CA GLY A 307 16.22 -4.33 0.75
C GLY A 307 14.81 -4.04 0.29
N ARG A 308 14.12 -5.10 -0.13
CA ARG A 308 12.68 -5.05 -0.41
C ARG A 308 12.02 -6.15 0.42
N PRO A 309 11.29 -5.80 1.50
CA PRO A 309 10.49 -6.77 2.25
C PRO A 309 9.43 -7.42 1.34
N ASP A 310 9.08 -8.69 1.61
CA ASP A 310 8.01 -9.36 0.86
C ASP A 310 6.66 -8.68 1.09
N GLN A 311 6.34 -8.31 2.34
CA GLN A 311 5.12 -7.59 2.70
C GLN A 311 5.39 -6.63 3.87
N ILE A 312 4.56 -5.60 3.97
CA ILE A 312 4.53 -4.69 5.12
C ILE A 312 3.08 -4.63 5.61
N ILE A 313 2.88 -4.90 6.90
CA ILE A 313 1.57 -4.82 7.54
C ILE A 313 1.56 -3.67 8.54
N ILE A 314 0.42 -3.00 8.69
CA ILE A 314 0.25 -1.95 9.69
C ILE A 314 -0.76 -2.44 10.73
N ILE A 315 -0.32 -2.50 11.99
CA ILE A 315 -1.13 -2.89 13.15
C ILE A 315 -0.98 -1.80 14.20
N GLU A 316 -2.07 -1.26 14.73
CA GLU A 316 -2.04 -0.26 15.83
C GLU A 316 -1.10 0.93 15.58
N ASN A 317 -0.98 1.38 14.32
CA ASN A 317 -0.09 2.49 13.91
C ASN A 317 1.42 2.17 13.96
N GLU A 318 1.76 0.88 14.05
CA GLU A 318 3.10 0.32 13.91
C GLU A 318 3.26 -0.36 12.55
N ILE A 319 4.42 -0.18 11.91
CA ILE A 319 4.73 -0.74 10.59
C ILE A 319 5.62 -1.96 10.77
N ILE A 320 5.13 -3.13 10.35
CA ILE A 320 5.75 -4.42 10.62
C ILE A 320 6.12 -5.10 9.30
N PRO A 321 7.42 -5.31 9.01
CA PRO A 321 7.84 -6.09 7.86
C PRO A 321 7.58 -7.58 8.07
N VAL A 322 7.10 -8.24 7.01
CA VAL A 322 6.86 -9.68 6.97
C VAL A 322 7.69 -10.30 5.85
N GLU A 323 8.49 -11.32 6.20
CA GLU A 323 9.30 -12.08 5.25
C GLU A 323 8.77 -13.51 5.16
N GLN A 324 8.48 -13.98 3.93
CA GLN A 324 7.86 -15.28 3.70
C GLN A 324 8.87 -16.30 3.14
N LYS A 325 8.95 -17.48 3.76
CA LYS A 325 9.83 -18.57 3.34
C LYS A 325 9.02 -19.76 2.82
N THR A 326 9.25 -20.12 1.56
CA THR A 326 8.51 -21.19 0.85
C THR A 326 9.13 -22.60 0.98
N GLY A 327 10.15 -22.74 1.83
CA GLY A 327 10.96 -23.95 2.02
C GLY A 327 10.46 -24.89 3.10
N LYS A 328 11.36 -25.76 3.61
CA LYS A 328 11.06 -26.64 4.74
C LYS A 328 10.84 -25.80 6.00
N ILE A 329 9.73 -26.04 6.69
CA ILE A 329 9.36 -25.38 7.94
C ILE A 329 10.30 -25.84 9.07
N PRO A 330 11.10 -24.95 9.67
CA PRO A 330 11.97 -25.30 10.79
C PRO A 330 11.23 -25.14 12.13
N LYS A 331 11.69 -25.83 13.19
CA LYS A 331 11.12 -25.65 14.55
C LYS A 331 11.41 -24.25 15.13
N TYR A 332 12.53 -23.66 14.74
CA TYR A 332 12.94 -22.31 15.12
C TYR A 332 13.47 -21.58 13.88
N PRO A 333 13.30 -20.25 13.80
CA PRO A 333 13.76 -19.47 12.65
C PRO A 333 15.25 -19.68 12.39
N HIS A 334 15.62 -19.88 11.13
CA HIS A 334 17.03 -19.94 10.77
C HIS A 334 17.68 -18.58 10.97
N PHE A 335 18.92 -18.60 11.48
CA PHE A 335 19.69 -17.38 11.70
C PHE A 335 19.81 -16.51 10.44
N SER A 336 20.02 -17.12 9.27
CA SER A 336 20.05 -16.41 7.99
C SER A 336 18.76 -15.66 7.69
N HIS A 337 17.59 -16.24 8.01
CA HIS A 337 16.31 -15.59 7.80
C HIS A 337 16.06 -14.48 8.83
N LYS A 338 16.49 -14.67 10.09
CA LYS A 338 16.45 -13.60 11.10
C LYS A 338 17.28 -12.40 10.65
N LEU A 339 18.50 -12.62 10.18
CA LEU A 339 19.39 -11.54 9.77
C LEU A 339 18.84 -10.76 8.57
N GLN A 340 18.17 -11.42 7.64
CA GLN A 340 17.45 -10.75 6.56
C GLN A 340 16.28 -9.91 7.08
N LEU A 341 15.50 -10.44 8.03
CA LEU A 341 14.41 -9.69 8.63
C LEU A 341 14.91 -8.49 9.45
N TYR A 342 16.02 -8.63 10.19
CA TYR A 342 16.67 -7.50 10.86
C TYR A 342 17.03 -6.39 9.89
N ALA A 343 17.51 -6.74 8.69
CA ALA A 343 17.79 -5.73 7.67
C ALA A 343 16.53 -4.95 7.27
N TYR A 344 15.38 -5.62 7.12
CA TYR A 344 14.12 -4.95 6.85
C TYR A 344 13.62 -4.14 8.05
N LEU A 345 13.79 -4.66 9.27
CA LEU A 345 13.43 -3.95 10.50
C LEU A 345 14.22 -2.65 10.64
N HIS A 346 15.53 -2.68 10.36
CA HIS A 346 16.39 -1.49 10.32
C HIS A 346 15.87 -0.47 9.30
N LEU A 347 15.67 -0.91 8.05
CA LEU A 347 15.22 -0.04 6.96
C LEU A 347 13.85 0.60 7.28
N VAL A 348 12.89 -0.18 7.78
CA VAL A 348 11.58 0.35 8.17
C VAL A 348 11.69 1.26 9.39
N SER A 349 12.54 0.94 10.37
CA SER A 349 12.72 1.76 11.57
C SER A 349 13.36 3.13 11.27
N GLU A 350 14.31 3.20 10.35
CA GLU A 350 14.91 4.48 9.92
C GLU A 350 13.87 5.39 9.26
N ILE A 351 13.00 4.82 8.41
CA ILE A 351 11.96 5.59 7.71
C ILE A 351 10.85 6.03 8.68
N THR A 352 10.45 5.16 9.60
CA THR A 352 9.34 5.40 10.53
C THR A 352 9.75 6.14 11.81
N ASN A 353 11.03 6.52 11.94
CA ASN A 353 11.61 7.12 13.13
C ASN A 353 11.42 6.25 14.39
N ASN A 354 11.85 4.98 14.31
CA ASN A 354 11.85 3.98 15.39
C ASN A 354 10.48 3.54 15.93
N LYS A 355 9.44 3.54 15.09
CA LYS A 355 8.12 3.02 15.50
C LYS A 355 8.00 1.50 15.45
N THR A 356 8.90 0.81 14.76
CA THR A 356 8.86 -0.64 14.61
C THR A 356 9.61 -1.31 15.76
N SER A 357 8.92 -2.21 16.46
CA SER A 357 9.40 -2.97 17.61
C SER A 357 9.57 -4.46 17.31
N TYR A 358 8.99 -4.98 16.23
CA TYR A 358 9.17 -6.36 15.78
C TYR A 358 8.87 -6.55 14.29
N GLY A 359 9.28 -7.71 13.78
CA GLY A 359 8.95 -8.22 12.45
C GLY A 359 8.39 -9.64 12.51
N ILE A 360 7.88 -10.13 11.38
CA ILE A 360 7.30 -11.47 11.30
C ILE A 360 8.05 -12.30 10.26
N LEU A 361 8.53 -13.47 10.67
CA LEU A 361 9.00 -14.52 9.77
C LEU A 361 7.91 -15.56 9.59
N ARG A 362 7.48 -15.77 8.36
CA ARG A 362 6.43 -16.73 8.03
C ARG A 362 6.97 -17.94 7.27
N TYR A 363 6.75 -19.13 7.82
CA TYR A 363 7.09 -20.40 7.19
C TYR A 363 5.82 -21.16 6.78
N GLY A 364 5.53 -21.20 5.48
CA GLY A 364 4.27 -21.79 5.02
C GLY A 364 3.04 -21.03 5.52
N ASP A 365 1.93 -21.73 5.71
CA ASP A 365 0.63 -21.07 5.93
C ASP A 365 0.38 -20.73 7.41
N GLU A 366 0.83 -21.56 8.36
CA GLU A 366 0.44 -21.47 9.77
C GLU A 366 1.59 -21.18 10.75
N ASP A 367 2.86 -21.21 10.30
CA ASP A 367 4.00 -21.03 11.22
C ASP A 367 4.56 -19.61 11.15
N LEU A 368 4.12 -18.79 12.11
CA LEU A 368 4.46 -17.38 12.26
C LEU A 368 5.40 -17.20 13.45
N HIS A 369 6.57 -16.60 13.21
CA HIS A 369 7.54 -16.29 14.25
C HIS A 369 7.68 -14.78 14.38
N LYS A 370 7.33 -14.25 15.55
CA LYS A 370 7.62 -12.88 15.94
C LYS A 370 9.12 -12.75 16.23
N ILE A 371 9.78 -11.79 15.62
CA ILE A 371 11.18 -11.46 15.85
C ILE A 371 11.26 -10.03 16.37
N ASP A 372 11.70 -9.87 17.62
CA ASP A 372 11.78 -8.56 18.26
C ASP A 372 12.92 -7.70 17.67
N TRP A 373 12.74 -6.37 17.72
CA TRP A 373 13.68 -5.36 17.23
C TRP A 373 14.19 -4.47 18.38
N ASP A 374 15.20 -4.99 19.06
CA ASP A 374 15.88 -4.38 20.20
C ASP A 374 17.34 -3.97 19.86
N GLU A 375 18.08 -3.50 20.86
CA GLU A 375 19.47 -3.07 20.66
C GLU A 375 20.43 -4.23 20.35
N ASP A 376 20.14 -5.43 20.86
CA ASP A 376 20.95 -6.63 20.61
C ASP A 376 20.84 -7.07 19.15
N SER A 377 19.62 -7.08 18.60
CA SER A 377 19.37 -7.38 17.18
C SER A 377 19.94 -6.31 16.24
N ARG A 378 19.94 -5.03 16.63
CA ARG A 378 20.64 -3.95 15.91
C ARG A 378 22.15 -4.19 15.88
N ALA A 379 22.75 -4.51 17.03
CA ALA A 379 24.18 -4.80 17.11
C ALA A 379 24.54 -6.03 16.26
N GLU A 380 23.74 -7.10 16.33
CA GLU A 380 23.91 -8.34 15.55
C GLU A 380 23.83 -8.07 14.03
N LEU A 381 22.87 -7.23 13.60
CA LEU A 381 22.78 -6.80 12.20
C LEU A 381 24.03 -6.03 11.76
N MET A 382 24.43 -5.03 12.55
CA MET A 382 25.55 -4.14 12.21
C MET A 382 26.88 -4.88 12.17
N GLU A 383 27.11 -5.86 13.07
CA GLU A 383 28.28 -6.73 13.04
C GLU A 383 28.39 -7.46 11.69
N HIS A 384 27.31 -8.12 11.26
CA HIS A 384 27.30 -8.86 10.02
C HIS A 384 27.36 -7.98 8.77
N LEU A 385 26.75 -6.79 8.82
CA LEU A 385 26.86 -5.81 7.74
C LEU A 385 28.30 -5.37 7.52
N LYS A 386 29.00 -5.01 8.61
CA LYS A 386 30.42 -4.61 8.55
C LYS A 386 31.31 -5.75 8.06
N GLU A 387 31.04 -6.99 8.50
CA GLU A 387 31.81 -8.15 8.03
C GLU A 387 31.60 -8.40 6.52
N VAL A 388 30.37 -8.28 6.03
CA VAL A 388 30.09 -8.39 4.59
C VAL A 388 30.83 -7.30 3.81
N GLN A 389 30.83 -6.06 4.30
CA GLN A 389 31.57 -4.95 3.70
C GLN A 389 33.08 -5.18 3.72
N ARG A 390 33.65 -5.66 4.83
CA ARG A 390 35.07 -6.03 4.93
C ARG A 390 35.43 -7.08 3.89
N LEU A 391 34.64 -8.15 3.79
CA LEU A 391 34.86 -9.22 2.80
C LEU A 391 34.73 -8.73 1.34
N MET A 392 34.01 -7.63 1.08
CA MET A 392 33.93 -7.01 -0.25
C MET A 392 35.24 -6.32 -0.66
N VAL A 393 36.06 -5.92 0.32
CA VAL A 393 37.31 -5.16 0.11
C VAL A 393 38.54 -6.03 0.31
N GLU A 394 38.57 -6.82 1.37
CA GLU A 394 39.73 -7.65 1.73
C GLU A 394 39.64 -9.06 1.13
N GLY A 395 38.45 -9.54 0.79
CA GLY A 395 38.21 -10.93 0.40
C GLY A 395 38.37 -11.90 1.58
N GLY A 396 38.71 -13.16 1.28
CA GLY A 396 38.93 -14.18 2.32
C GLY A 396 37.65 -14.81 2.90
N ALA A 397 36.56 -14.86 2.14
CA ALA A 397 35.32 -15.47 2.61
C ALA A 397 35.45 -17.00 2.75
N GLU A 398 35.34 -17.50 3.98
CA GLU A 398 35.49 -18.92 4.29
C GLU A 398 34.16 -19.60 4.69
N ARG A 399 34.16 -20.94 4.70
CA ARG A 399 33.00 -21.72 5.14
C ARG A 399 32.91 -21.67 6.67
N ASN A 400 31.81 -21.13 7.19
CA ASN A 400 31.57 -20.97 8.64
C ASN A 400 30.91 -22.17 9.34
N HIS A 401 30.88 -23.36 8.73
CA HIS A 401 30.18 -24.52 9.31
C HIS A 401 30.80 -25.88 8.97
N SER A 402 30.54 -26.87 9.82
CA SER A 402 30.90 -28.29 9.64
C SER A 402 29.70 -29.19 9.28
N ARG A 403 28.54 -28.60 8.97
CA ARG A 403 27.30 -29.35 8.67
C ARG A 403 27.21 -29.81 7.21
N VAL A 404 27.37 -31.11 6.97
CA VAL A 404 27.26 -31.74 5.64
C VAL A 404 25.92 -31.43 4.96
N GLY A 405 24.82 -31.46 5.72
CA GLY A 405 23.47 -31.18 5.20
C GLY A 405 23.33 -29.80 4.53
N LYS A 406 23.97 -28.75 5.09
CA LYS A 406 23.98 -27.41 4.47
C LYS A 406 24.70 -27.44 3.12
N CYS A 407 25.85 -28.10 3.01
CA CYS A 407 26.56 -28.24 1.74
C CYS A 407 25.72 -29.01 0.71
N ASN A 408 25.02 -30.07 1.12
CA ASN A 408 24.18 -30.87 0.23
C ASN A 408 22.97 -30.09 -0.33
N SER A 409 22.40 -29.18 0.45
CA SER A 409 21.31 -28.29 0.01
C SER A 409 21.79 -26.99 -0.63
N CYS A 410 23.10 -26.72 -0.63
CA CYS A 410 23.66 -25.51 -1.21
C CYS A 410 23.58 -25.56 -2.75
N SER A 411 22.87 -24.61 -3.33
CA SER A 411 22.71 -24.49 -4.79
C SER A 411 24.02 -24.22 -5.55
N ARG A 412 25.06 -23.77 -4.85
CA ARG A 412 26.38 -23.47 -5.38
C ARG A 412 27.42 -24.56 -5.07
N LYS A 413 27.00 -25.70 -4.51
CA LYS A 413 27.90 -26.84 -4.22
C LYS A 413 28.74 -27.24 -5.44
N HIS A 414 28.15 -27.21 -6.64
CA HIS A 414 28.78 -27.59 -7.91
C HIS A 414 30.01 -26.76 -8.30
N ARG A 415 30.19 -25.56 -7.72
CA ARG A 415 31.36 -24.68 -7.90
C ARG A 415 32.04 -24.31 -6.58
N CYS A 416 31.68 -25.00 -5.49
CA CYS A 416 32.29 -24.75 -4.20
C CYS A 416 33.66 -25.44 -4.14
N PRO A 417 34.75 -24.73 -3.78
CA PRO A 417 36.08 -25.33 -3.64
C PRO A 417 36.21 -26.21 -2.38
N MET A 418 35.36 -25.97 -1.37
CA MET A 418 35.43 -26.66 -0.07
C MET A 418 34.05 -27.25 0.36
N PRO A 419 33.41 -28.11 -0.45
CA PRO A 419 32.16 -28.75 -0.06
C PRO A 419 32.42 -29.83 1.00
N LEU A 420 31.50 -29.98 1.95
CA LEU A 420 31.43 -31.18 2.79
C LEU A 420 30.68 -32.27 2.02
N THR A 421 31.15 -33.50 2.13
CA THR A 421 30.58 -34.70 1.49
C THR A 421 29.98 -35.63 2.51
#